data_AF-A0A4R0XGC3-F1
#
_entry.id   AF-A0A4R0XGC3-F1
#
_cell.length_a   1.000
_cell.length_b   1.000
_cell.length_c   1.000
_cell.angle_alpha   90.00
_cell.angle_beta   90.00
_cell.angle_gamma   90.00
#
_symmetry.space_group_name_H-M   'P 1'
#
loop_
_entity.id
_entity.type
_entity.pdbx_description
1 polymer ?
#
loop_
_entity_poly.entity_id
_entity_poly.type
_entity_poly.pdbx_seq_one_letter_code
_entity_poly.pdbx_strand_id
1 'polypeptide(L)'
;MQNTDAVQDYLHRAVHTMAVLGQQATASAYNVQTVKRSYFMGCSDGGREAMVEATKYPQDFDGIVAGAPYNPRKNHPNFMTRALVQLRSTSAQLSGAQMKLVASAMTTACDAADGVTDGLIQNPNACNFNPRKDIPMCAAGAAGSDSCLSSDQIDSVAAIVSAARDETGSVLAAGWSPGTLADAADTAAFPSQPAPGPDPFGPQPYLTMFNDWAFSNYTLKNIVFSGDPKYDGRTTLGQTFGLSDPADPSTFHVTFPSQTTDAIQNAFLNGTWDDPAALAPFIQKGGKLFMYHGLTDPYLNANNTVTYYENLASTEGGYAALKKNLRLFLAPGMDHCQGGAGPNAFVSQYQQFSPTIPFDPQHDALASLDNWVGTGQAPDSIIATKYTDDDSTKPVSRTMPLCPFPAQAHYSGSGSPADAANWSCADGDNSMLRLGTAGTLAGMQ
;
A
#
# COMPACT_ATOMS: atom_id res chain seq x y z
N MET A 1 -6.74 -13.86 28.98
CA MET A 1 -5.66 -14.63 28.33
C MET A 1 -5.87 -14.52 26.83
N GLN A 2 -4.82 -14.20 26.09
CA GLN A 2 -4.87 -14.10 24.62
C GLN A 2 -5.13 -15.48 24.02
N ASN A 3 -6.05 -15.57 23.05
CA ASN A 3 -6.29 -16.81 22.32
C ASN A 3 -5.17 -16.99 21.29
N THR A 4 -4.07 -17.62 21.72
CA THR A 4 -2.86 -17.77 20.91
C THR A 4 -3.09 -18.60 19.65
N ASP A 5 -3.97 -19.60 19.70
CA ASP A 5 -4.30 -20.42 18.53
C ASP A 5 -4.99 -19.60 17.45
N ALA A 6 -6.01 -18.81 17.81
CA ALA A 6 -6.68 -17.94 16.86
C ALA A 6 -5.72 -16.91 16.25
N VAL A 7 -4.76 -16.40 17.04
CA VAL A 7 -3.72 -15.50 16.52
C VAL A 7 -2.79 -16.23 15.54
N GLN A 8 -2.34 -17.47 15.83
CA GLN A 8 -1.51 -18.22 14.87
C GLN A 8 -2.29 -18.60 13.59
N ASP A 9 -3.59 -18.91 13.72
CA ASP A 9 -4.47 -19.16 12.58
C ASP A 9 -4.54 -17.94 11.66
N TYR A 10 -4.80 -16.76 12.23
CA TYR A 10 -4.80 -15.49 11.50
C TYR A 10 -3.44 -15.16 10.88
N LEU A 11 -2.36 -15.29 11.65
CA LEU A 11 -1.04 -14.90 11.19
C LEU A 11 -0.55 -15.77 10.03
N HIS A 12 -0.77 -17.09 10.06
CA HIS A 12 -0.25 -17.95 8.99
C HIS A 12 -0.86 -19.35 8.87
N ARG A 13 -1.44 -19.93 9.93
CA ARG A 13 -1.75 -21.38 9.94
C ARG A 13 -3.02 -21.72 9.16
N ALA A 14 -3.99 -20.82 9.09
CA ALA A 14 -5.28 -21.10 8.44
C ALA A 14 -5.13 -21.36 6.93
N VAL A 15 -4.40 -20.49 6.22
CA VAL A 15 -4.24 -20.58 4.76
C VAL A 15 -3.48 -21.84 4.36
N HIS A 16 -2.32 -22.09 4.97
CA HIS A 16 -1.57 -23.33 4.82
C HIS A 16 -2.42 -24.59 5.04
N THR A 17 -3.19 -24.63 6.13
CA THR A 17 -4.06 -25.79 6.44
C THR A 17 -5.07 -26.01 5.32
N MET A 18 -5.67 -24.93 4.81
CA MET A 18 -6.61 -24.99 3.70
C MET A 18 -5.95 -25.39 2.38
N ALA A 19 -4.71 -24.94 2.11
CA ALA A 19 -3.95 -25.32 0.92
C ALA A 19 -3.67 -26.82 0.89
N VAL A 20 -3.13 -27.37 2.00
CA VAL A 20 -2.81 -28.80 2.12
C VAL A 20 -4.06 -29.66 1.98
N LEU A 21 -5.13 -29.35 2.72
CA LEU A 21 -6.37 -30.12 2.68
C LEU A 21 -7.09 -29.97 1.33
N GLY A 22 -7.09 -28.77 0.75
CA GLY A 22 -7.69 -28.48 -0.54
C GLY A 22 -7.03 -29.26 -1.68
N GLN A 23 -5.71 -29.37 -1.69
CA GLN A 23 -4.99 -30.20 -2.67
C GLN A 23 -5.32 -31.69 -2.52
N GLN A 24 -5.39 -32.21 -1.29
CA GLN A 24 -5.76 -33.62 -1.05
C GLN A 24 -7.20 -33.91 -1.49
N ALA A 25 -8.14 -33.03 -1.14
CA ALA A 25 -9.54 -33.15 -1.55
C ALA A 25 -9.68 -33.10 -3.08
N THR A 26 -8.97 -32.18 -3.74
CA THR A 26 -8.95 -32.05 -5.20
C THR A 26 -8.38 -33.31 -5.86
N ALA A 27 -7.23 -33.79 -5.41
CA ALA A 27 -6.61 -35.00 -5.95
C ALA A 27 -7.55 -36.21 -5.87
N SER A 28 -8.20 -36.38 -4.71
CA SER A 28 -9.20 -37.43 -4.49
C SER A 28 -10.42 -37.28 -5.41
N ALA A 29 -11.01 -36.08 -5.49
CA ALA A 29 -12.22 -35.83 -6.27
C ALA A 29 -12.03 -36.06 -7.78
N TYR A 30 -10.86 -35.74 -8.32
CA TYR A 30 -10.54 -35.91 -9.74
C TYR A 30 -9.80 -37.22 -10.06
N ASN A 31 -9.62 -38.12 -9.09
CA ASN A 31 -8.92 -39.39 -9.23
C ASN A 31 -7.51 -39.24 -9.85
N VAL A 32 -6.76 -38.24 -9.38
CA VAL A 32 -5.36 -38.00 -9.72
C VAL A 32 -4.48 -38.15 -8.49
N GLN A 33 -3.22 -38.51 -8.68
CA GLN A 33 -2.29 -38.67 -7.55
C GLN A 33 -1.87 -37.33 -6.94
N THR A 34 -1.69 -36.32 -7.77
CA THR A 34 -1.21 -34.99 -7.37
C THR A 34 -1.87 -33.89 -8.19
N VAL A 35 -2.06 -32.73 -7.57
CA VAL A 35 -2.38 -31.48 -8.27
C VAL A 35 -1.12 -31.03 -9.02
N LYS A 36 -1.22 -30.83 -10.34
CA LYS A 36 -0.05 -30.51 -11.18
C LYS A 36 0.51 -29.12 -10.93
N ARG A 37 -0.37 -28.16 -10.65
CA ARG A 37 -0.04 -26.77 -10.35
C ARG A 37 -1.03 -26.21 -9.34
N SER A 38 -0.52 -25.48 -8.37
CA SER A 38 -1.31 -24.82 -7.31
C SER A 38 -1.11 -23.31 -7.38
N TYR A 39 -2.19 -22.54 -7.26
CA TYR A 39 -2.17 -21.09 -7.34
C TYR A 39 -2.85 -20.44 -6.15
N PHE A 40 -2.30 -19.32 -5.69
CA PHE A 40 -2.93 -18.43 -4.71
C PHE A 40 -3.12 -17.05 -5.32
N MET A 41 -4.25 -16.41 -5.03
CA MET A 41 -4.52 -15.03 -5.42
C MET A 41 -5.23 -14.32 -4.26
N GLY A 42 -4.64 -13.21 -3.81
CA GLY A 42 -5.13 -12.44 -2.68
C GLY A 42 -4.81 -10.96 -2.84
N CYS A 43 -5.69 -10.10 -2.34
CA CYS A 43 -5.40 -8.69 -2.17
C CYS A 43 -5.64 -8.24 -0.72
N SER A 44 -4.96 -7.18 -0.26
CA SER A 44 -5.07 -6.66 1.11
C SER A 44 -4.51 -7.66 2.14
N ASP A 45 -5.28 -8.06 3.15
CA ASP A 45 -4.92 -9.18 4.02
C ASP A 45 -4.75 -10.48 3.23
N GLY A 46 -5.51 -10.68 2.15
CA GLY A 46 -5.24 -11.78 1.22
C GLY A 46 -3.89 -11.64 0.51
N GLY A 47 -3.43 -10.42 0.25
CA GLY A 47 -2.08 -10.18 -0.28
C GLY A 47 -1.00 -10.46 0.77
N ARG A 48 -1.26 -10.16 2.05
CA ARG A 48 -0.40 -10.58 3.16
C ARG A 48 -0.31 -12.11 3.24
N GLU A 49 -1.45 -12.78 3.24
CA GLU A 49 -1.56 -14.24 3.25
C GLU A 49 -0.77 -14.86 2.09
N ALA A 50 -0.95 -14.34 0.87
CA ALA A 50 -0.19 -14.73 -0.32
C ALA A 50 1.33 -14.68 -0.08
N MET A 51 1.80 -13.57 0.49
CA MET A 51 3.22 -13.37 0.77
C MET A 51 3.72 -14.21 1.97
N VAL A 52 2.88 -14.45 2.97
CA VAL A 52 3.19 -15.36 4.09
C VAL A 52 3.31 -16.80 3.61
N GLU A 53 2.42 -17.25 2.73
CA GLU A 53 2.53 -18.56 2.09
C GLU A 53 3.83 -18.67 1.29
N ALA A 54 4.18 -17.65 0.50
CA ALA A 54 5.43 -17.64 -0.26
C ALA A 54 6.67 -17.75 0.65
N THR A 55 6.68 -17.06 1.79
CA THR A 55 7.85 -16.99 2.69
C THR A 55 7.93 -18.14 3.69
N LYS A 56 6.79 -18.65 4.16
CA LYS A 56 6.72 -19.64 5.25
C LYS A 56 6.35 -21.05 4.78
N TYR A 57 5.56 -21.15 3.73
CA TYR A 57 5.05 -22.40 3.17
C TYR A 57 5.33 -22.47 1.66
N PRO A 58 6.60 -22.39 1.25
CA PRO A 58 6.96 -22.22 -0.16
C PRO A 58 6.46 -23.37 -1.04
N GLN A 59 6.07 -24.52 -0.48
CA GLN A 59 5.59 -25.68 -1.25
C GLN A 59 4.10 -25.63 -1.59
N ASP A 60 3.33 -24.72 -1.00
CA ASP A 60 1.87 -24.74 -1.10
C ASP A 60 1.36 -24.28 -2.47
N PHE A 61 2.10 -23.37 -3.14
CA PHE A 61 1.70 -22.78 -4.41
C PHE A 61 2.87 -22.62 -5.38
N ASP A 62 2.65 -22.88 -6.67
CA ASP A 62 3.64 -22.70 -7.74
C ASP A 62 3.63 -21.27 -8.29
N GLY A 63 2.45 -20.66 -8.32
CA GLY A 63 2.25 -19.27 -8.69
C GLY A 63 1.42 -18.53 -7.65
N ILE A 64 1.80 -17.30 -7.34
CA ILE A 64 1.08 -16.43 -6.39
C ILE A 64 0.81 -15.07 -7.04
N VAL A 65 -0.42 -14.57 -6.92
CA VAL A 65 -0.75 -13.15 -7.13
C VAL A 65 -0.96 -12.48 -5.77
N ALA A 66 -0.13 -11.50 -5.45
CA ALA A 66 -0.19 -10.75 -4.20
C ALA A 66 -0.49 -9.26 -4.48
N GLY A 67 -1.75 -8.88 -4.33
CA GLY A 67 -2.23 -7.51 -4.47
C GLY A 67 -2.18 -6.73 -3.16
N ALA A 68 -1.74 -5.47 -3.22
CA ALA A 68 -1.67 -4.55 -2.09
C ALA A 68 -1.40 -5.27 -0.76
N PRO A 69 -0.26 -5.98 -0.61
CA PRO A 69 -0.09 -6.89 0.50
C PRO A 69 -0.03 -6.11 1.81
N TYR A 70 -0.93 -6.41 2.74
CA TYR A 70 -0.96 -5.79 4.06
C TYR A 70 0.29 -6.19 4.86
N ASN A 71 1.01 -5.23 5.43
CA ASN A 71 2.10 -5.49 6.36
C ASN A 71 1.75 -4.93 7.75
N PRO A 72 1.31 -5.76 8.71
CA PRO A 72 0.88 -5.28 10.02
C PRO A 72 1.98 -4.55 10.81
N ARG A 73 3.27 -4.83 10.53
CA ARG A 73 4.40 -4.14 11.18
C ARG A 73 4.58 -2.69 10.73
N LYS A 74 4.13 -2.37 9.51
CA LYS A 74 4.27 -1.03 8.89
C LYS A 74 2.95 -0.28 8.85
N ASN A 75 1.88 -0.97 8.48
CA ASN A 75 0.56 -0.37 8.31
C ASN A 75 -0.07 0.10 9.62
N HIS A 76 0.05 -0.64 10.73
CA HIS A 76 -0.48 -0.16 12.02
C HIS A 76 0.19 1.14 12.50
N PRO A 77 1.53 1.28 12.44
CA PRO A 77 2.15 2.59 12.62
C PRO A 77 1.58 3.66 11.68
N ASN A 78 1.44 3.39 10.37
CA ASN A 78 0.87 4.36 9.42
C ASN A 78 -0.57 4.79 9.80
N PHE A 79 -1.43 3.84 10.14
CA PHE A 79 -2.83 4.08 10.55
C PHE A 79 -2.92 4.87 11.85
N MET A 80 -2.12 4.49 12.85
CA MET A 80 -2.11 5.20 14.12
C MET A 80 -1.52 6.61 13.97
N THR A 81 -0.46 6.81 13.18
CA THR A 81 0.02 8.15 12.83
C THR A 81 -1.10 8.99 12.22
N ARG A 82 -1.77 8.47 11.18
CA ARG A 82 -2.87 9.16 10.50
C ARG A 82 -3.95 9.59 11.49
N ALA A 83 -4.34 8.72 12.42
CA ALA A 83 -5.38 9.04 13.40
C ALA A 83 -4.90 9.96 14.54
N LEU A 84 -3.73 9.70 15.13
CA LEU A 84 -3.23 10.42 16.32
C LEU A 84 -2.93 11.88 16.04
N VAL A 85 -2.36 12.18 14.87
CA VAL A 85 -2.07 13.57 14.51
C VAL A 85 -3.36 14.37 14.41
N GLN A 86 -4.47 13.76 13.98
CA GLN A 86 -5.76 14.45 13.84
C GLN A 86 -6.52 14.55 15.17
N LEU A 87 -6.43 13.51 16.01
CA LEU A 87 -7.14 13.42 17.29
C LEU A 87 -6.53 14.29 18.40
N ARG A 88 -5.35 14.87 18.18
CA ARG A 88 -4.65 15.68 19.19
C ARG A 88 -5.40 16.96 19.56
N SER A 89 -6.16 17.55 18.62
CA SER A 89 -6.89 18.81 18.81
C SER A 89 -7.93 19.02 17.69
N THR A 90 -9.00 19.76 17.96
CA THR A 90 -9.95 20.20 16.93
C THR A 90 -9.33 21.16 15.91
N SER A 91 -8.26 21.87 16.29
CA SER A 91 -7.49 22.74 15.38
C SER A 91 -6.68 21.98 14.32
N ALA A 92 -6.49 20.67 14.50
CA ALA A 92 -5.75 19.80 13.60
C ALA A 92 -6.61 19.13 12.51
N GLN A 93 -7.94 19.25 12.62
CA GLN A 93 -8.89 18.65 11.69
C GLN A 93 -9.00 19.48 10.42
N LEU A 94 -9.09 18.82 9.26
CA LEU A 94 -9.32 19.47 7.97
C LEU A 94 -10.80 19.39 7.59
N SER A 95 -11.35 20.49 7.07
CA SER A 95 -12.66 20.49 6.42
C SER A 95 -12.60 19.78 5.06
N GLY A 96 -13.76 19.40 4.50
CA GLY A 96 -13.80 18.84 3.15
C GLY A 96 -13.25 19.79 2.06
N ALA A 97 -13.37 21.11 2.24
CA ALA A 97 -12.76 22.09 1.34
C ALA A 97 -11.23 22.11 1.47
N GLN A 98 -10.73 22.00 2.70
CA GLN A 98 -9.29 21.91 2.97
C GLN A 98 -8.68 20.61 2.46
N MET A 99 -9.39 19.49 2.53
CA MET A 99 -8.94 18.24 1.91
C MET A 99 -8.83 18.37 0.39
N LYS A 100 -9.79 19.05 -0.26
CA LYS A 100 -9.70 19.37 -1.70
C LYS A 100 -8.51 20.28 -2.03
N LEU A 101 -8.20 21.23 -1.15
CA LEU A 101 -7.02 22.08 -1.29
C LEU A 101 -5.72 21.25 -1.24
N VAL A 102 -5.61 20.31 -0.29
CA VAL A 102 -4.47 19.39 -0.19
C VAL A 102 -4.34 18.53 -1.45
N ALA A 103 -5.44 17.88 -1.86
CA ALA A 103 -5.49 17.05 -3.07
C ALA A 103 -5.04 17.83 -4.31
N SER A 104 -5.59 19.03 -4.51
CA SER A 104 -5.25 19.89 -5.65
C SER A 104 -3.77 20.29 -5.65
N ALA A 105 -3.19 20.59 -4.49
CA ALA A 105 -1.78 20.96 -4.39
C ALA A 105 -0.87 19.76 -4.74
N MET A 106 -1.23 18.55 -4.30
CA MET A 106 -0.50 17.33 -4.61
C MET A 106 -0.54 16.98 -6.09
N THR A 107 -1.73 16.96 -6.71
CA THR A 107 -1.87 16.70 -8.15
C THR A 107 -1.09 17.71 -8.97
N THR A 108 -1.20 19.01 -8.65
CA THR A 108 -0.48 20.08 -9.35
C THR A 108 1.05 19.91 -9.27
N ALA A 109 1.55 19.44 -8.13
CA ALA A 109 2.98 19.26 -7.93
C ALA A 109 3.53 17.96 -8.55
N CYS A 110 2.68 16.96 -8.80
CA CYS A 110 3.14 15.60 -9.09
C CYS A 110 2.67 15.01 -10.43
N ASP A 111 1.58 15.47 -11.05
CA ASP A 111 1.04 14.91 -12.32
C ASP A 111 2.13 14.89 -13.42
N ALA A 112 2.77 16.03 -13.69
CA ALA A 112 3.81 16.11 -14.72
C ALA A 112 5.14 15.39 -14.39
N ALA A 113 5.29 14.80 -13.19
CA ALA A 113 6.58 14.23 -12.74
C ALA A 113 7.01 12.99 -13.54
N ASP A 114 6.04 12.29 -14.15
CA ASP A 114 6.29 11.12 -15.00
C ASP A 114 6.44 11.46 -16.49
N GLY A 115 6.31 12.74 -16.86
CA GLY A 115 6.55 13.26 -18.21
C GLY A 115 5.29 13.53 -19.04
N VAL A 116 4.10 13.34 -18.48
CA VAL A 116 2.81 13.60 -19.12
C VAL A 116 1.87 14.26 -18.11
N THR A 117 0.93 15.07 -18.57
CA THR A 117 -0.09 15.71 -17.72
C THR A 117 -1.43 15.14 -18.12
N ASP A 118 -1.87 14.12 -17.39
CA ASP A 118 -3.09 13.38 -17.73
C ASP A 118 -3.96 13.05 -16.51
N GLY A 119 -3.62 13.61 -15.35
CA GLY A 119 -4.34 13.45 -14.10
C GLY A 119 -3.98 12.18 -13.33
N LEU A 120 -3.02 11.37 -13.82
CA LEU A 120 -2.48 10.23 -13.07
C LEU A 120 -1.02 10.51 -12.67
N ILE A 121 -0.65 10.02 -11.49
CA ILE A 121 0.73 10.14 -10.97
C ILE A 121 1.34 8.74 -11.01
N GLN A 122 2.22 8.47 -11.99
CA GLN A 122 2.88 7.16 -12.09
C GLN A 122 4.04 6.99 -11.10
N ASN A 123 4.81 8.05 -10.84
CA ASN A 123 5.85 8.05 -9.82
C ASN A 123 5.62 9.15 -8.78
N PRO A 124 4.82 8.89 -7.72
CA PRO A 124 4.55 9.88 -6.69
C PRO A 124 5.78 10.24 -5.84
N ASN A 125 6.82 9.40 -5.83
CA ASN A 125 8.04 9.66 -5.07
C ASN A 125 9.03 10.57 -5.81
N ALA A 126 8.91 10.71 -7.13
CA ALA A 126 9.76 11.59 -7.93
C ALA A 126 9.39 13.08 -7.84
N CYS A 127 8.18 13.42 -7.39
CA CYS A 127 7.76 14.82 -7.33
C CYS A 127 8.41 15.57 -6.15
N ASN A 128 8.54 16.88 -6.31
CA ASN A 128 9.16 17.77 -5.32
C ASN A 128 8.14 18.39 -4.34
N PHE A 129 7.01 17.72 -4.15
CA PHE A 129 5.97 18.17 -3.23
C PHE A 129 6.47 18.17 -1.78
N ASN A 130 6.29 19.29 -1.10
CA ASN A 130 6.43 19.43 0.33
C ASN A 130 5.19 20.16 0.87
N PRO A 131 4.42 19.56 1.79
CA PRO A 131 3.16 20.14 2.24
C PRO A 131 3.33 21.54 2.82
N ARG A 132 4.35 21.79 3.64
CA ARG A 132 4.57 23.11 4.28
C ARG A 132 5.04 24.20 3.32
N LYS A 133 5.49 23.81 2.11
CA LYS A 133 5.93 24.74 1.07
C LYS A 133 4.83 24.99 0.04
N ASP A 134 4.16 23.93 -0.37
CA ASP A 134 3.31 23.95 -1.56
C ASP A 134 1.81 24.08 -1.24
N ILE A 135 1.40 23.84 0.00
CA ILE A 135 0.03 24.09 0.45
C ILE A 135 -0.05 25.49 1.08
N PRO A 136 -1.01 26.34 0.69
CA PRO A 136 -1.18 27.66 1.28
C PRO A 136 -1.36 27.59 2.81
N MET A 137 -0.47 28.22 3.56
CA MET A 137 -0.58 28.37 5.01
C MET A 137 -1.25 29.69 5.37
N CYS A 138 -2.13 29.65 6.37
CA CYS A 138 -2.71 30.86 6.94
C CYS A 138 -1.65 31.65 7.72
N ALA A 139 -1.92 32.93 8.00
CA ALA A 139 -1.04 33.76 8.83
C ALA A 139 -0.75 33.09 10.18
N ALA A 140 0.44 33.31 10.73
CA ALA A 140 0.85 32.69 11.99
C ALA A 140 -0.18 32.93 13.10
N GLY A 141 -0.63 31.85 13.75
CA GLY A 141 -1.66 31.89 14.80
C GLY A 141 -3.11 32.00 14.30
N ALA A 142 -3.35 32.14 12.99
CA ALA A 142 -4.69 32.14 12.44
C ALA A 142 -5.28 30.71 12.36
N ALA A 143 -6.59 30.62 12.52
CA ALA A 143 -7.34 29.40 12.23
C ALA A 143 -7.31 29.07 10.73
N GLY A 144 -7.55 27.80 10.41
CA GLY A 144 -7.71 27.33 9.03
C GLY A 144 -8.91 27.98 8.34
N SER A 145 -8.83 28.06 7.00
CA SER A 145 -9.95 28.45 6.13
C SER A 145 -10.01 27.54 4.92
N ASP A 146 -11.04 27.71 4.08
CA ASP A 146 -11.17 26.92 2.85
C ASP A 146 -10.03 27.19 1.83
N SER A 147 -9.27 28.28 2.00
CA SER A 147 -8.16 28.67 1.12
C SER A 147 -6.77 28.51 1.74
N CYS A 148 -6.65 28.13 3.01
CA CYS A 148 -5.35 27.92 3.66
C CYS A 148 -5.44 27.01 4.89
N LEU A 149 -4.33 26.35 5.22
CA LEU A 149 -4.20 25.51 6.42
C LEU A 149 -3.55 26.28 7.57
N SER A 150 -4.03 26.06 8.79
CA SER A 150 -3.33 26.49 10.01
C SER A 150 -2.03 25.70 10.20
N SER A 151 -1.16 26.12 11.14
CA SER A 151 0.02 25.32 11.50
C SER A 151 -0.36 23.92 11.97
N ASP A 152 -1.45 23.78 12.71
CA ASP A 152 -1.87 22.48 13.18
C ASP A 152 -2.35 21.58 12.03
N GLN A 153 -3.10 22.13 11.09
CA GLN A 153 -3.59 21.38 9.94
C GLN A 153 -2.45 20.96 9.02
N ILE A 154 -1.46 21.84 8.78
CA ILE A 154 -0.32 21.49 7.94
C ILE A 154 0.58 20.43 8.60
N ASP A 155 0.73 20.46 9.93
CA ASP A 155 1.47 19.44 10.69
C ASP A 155 0.80 18.06 10.54
N SER A 156 -0.54 18.01 10.48
CA SER A 156 -1.26 16.75 10.23
C SER A 156 -0.93 16.18 8.85
N VAL A 157 -0.94 17.03 7.81
CA VAL A 157 -0.59 16.58 6.44
C VAL A 157 0.87 16.16 6.36
N ALA A 158 1.78 16.94 6.94
CA ALA A 158 3.22 16.63 6.97
C ALA A 158 3.50 15.31 7.69
N ALA A 159 2.86 15.05 8.83
CA ALA A 159 3.04 13.79 9.55
C ALA A 159 2.56 12.56 8.77
N ILE A 160 1.52 12.71 7.94
CA ILE A 160 0.99 11.63 7.11
C ILE A 160 1.95 11.30 5.95
N VAL A 161 2.49 12.31 5.27
CA VAL A 161 3.38 12.07 4.11
C VAL A 161 4.84 11.81 4.49
N SER A 162 5.23 12.09 5.74
CA SER A 162 6.57 11.78 6.25
C SER A 162 6.70 10.35 6.76
N ALA A 163 7.91 9.80 6.67
CA ALA A 163 8.24 8.51 7.26
C ALA A 163 8.03 8.49 8.78
N ALA A 164 7.48 7.38 9.28
CA ALA A 164 7.57 7.03 10.69
C ALA A 164 8.90 6.35 10.96
N ARG A 165 9.63 6.82 11.97
CA ARG A 165 10.96 6.35 12.37
C ARG A 165 10.96 5.89 13.82
N ASP A 166 11.93 5.07 14.18
CA ASP A 166 12.26 4.81 15.58
C ASP A 166 13.24 5.89 16.13
N GLU A 167 13.61 5.79 17.40
CA GLU A 167 14.55 6.72 18.05
C GLU A 167 15.99 6.63 17.50
N THR A 168 16.31 5.58 16.73
CA THR A 168 17.60 5.44 16.04
C THR A 168 17.60 6.14 14.67
N GLY A 169 16.43 6.59 14.20
CA GLY A 169 16.23 7.18 12.89
C GLY A 169 15.91 6.17 11.79
N SER A 170 15.80 4.88 12.12
CA SER A 170 15.46 3.83 11.16
C SER A 170 14.01 3.95 10.73
N VAL A 171 13.73 3.77 9.42
CA VAL A 171 12.36 3.86 8.90
C VAL A 171 11.56 2.64 9.36
N LEU A 172 10.54 2.89 10.18
CA LEU A 172 9.57 1.89 10.61
C LEU A 172 8.53 1.64 9.51
N ALA A 173 7.96 2.72 8.99
CA ALA A 173 6.96 2.70 7.94
C ALA A 173 7.15 3.92 7.04
N ALA A 174 7.01 3.72 5.73
CA ALA A 174 7.13 4.81 4.78
C ALA A 174 5.99 5.82 4.96
N GLY A 175 6.23 7.07 4.57
CA GLY A 175 5.19 8.09 4.48
C GLY A 175 4.24 7.81 3.32
N TRP A 176 2.99 8.24 3.45
CA TRP A 176 1.96 8.01 2.42
C TRP A 176 2.27 8.79 1.15
N SER A 177 1.97 8.20 -0.01
CA SER A 177 2.17 8.85 -1.30
C SER A 177 1.26 10.10 -1.40
N PRO A 178 1.71 11.19 -2.07
CA PRO A 178 0.82 12.31 -2.39
C PRO A 178 -0.44 11.90 -3.18
N GLY A 179 -0.35 10.84 -4.00
CA GLY A 179 -1.50 10.32 -4.74
C GLY A 179 -2.61 9.78 -3.82
N THR A 180 -2.24 9.13 -2.71
CA THR A 180 -3.22 8.58 -1.77
C THR A 180 -4.13 9.65 -1.16
N LEU A 181 -3.59 10.80 -0.76
CA LEU A 181 -4.40 11.84 -0.10
C LEU A 181 -5.28 12.63 -1.08
N ALA A 182 -5.01 12.55 -2.37
CA ALA A 182 -5.83 13.20 -3.40
C ALA A 182 -7.20 12.53 -3.56
N ASP A 183 -7.25 11.20 -3.40
CA ASP A 183 -8.45 10.37 -3.64
C ASP A 183 -9.12 9.83 -2.35
N ALA A 184 -8.49 10.00 -1.19
CA ALA A 184 -8.91 9.44 0.11
C ALA A 184 -10.13 10.10 0.77
N ALA A 185 -11.12 10.59 0.02
CA ALA A 185 -12.25 11.37 0.56
C ALA A 185 -12.98 10.69 1.75
N ASP A 186 -13.07 9.36 1.78
CA ASP A 186 -13.72 8.61 2.88
C ASP A 186 -12.76 8.11 3.99
N THR A 187 -11.48 7.86 3.70
CA THR A 187 -10.51 7.32 4.69
C THR A 187 -9.69 8.40 5.38
N ALA A 188 -9.66 9.59 4.80
CA ALA A 188 -9.16 10.79 5.43
C ALA A 188 -10.30 11.60 6.09
N ALA A 189 -11.48 11.02 6.30
CA ALA A 189 -12.55 11.66 7.06
C ALA A 189 -12.10 11.92 8.50
N PHE A 190 -11.72 13.17 8.79
CA PHE A 190 -11.26 13.62 10.09
C PHE A 190 -12.41 13.45 11.11
N PRO A 191 -12.26 12.63 12.16
CA PRO A 191 -13.36 12.36 13.07
C PRO A 191 -13.79 13.66 13.78
N SER A 192 -15.08 14.01 13.71
CA SER A 192 -15.65 15.18 14.38
C SER A 192 -15.77 15.04 15.91
N GLN A 193 -15.11 14.03 16.49
CA GLN A 193 -15.23 13.67 17.90
C GLN A 193 -14.43 14.63 18.80
N PRO A 194 -14.86 14.86 20.05
CA PRO A 194 -14.18 15.77 20.95
C PRO A 194 -12.78 15.28 21.34
N ALA A 195 -11.78 16.16 21.18
CA ALA A 195 -10.57 16.13 22.01
C ALA A 195 -10.92 16.72 23.40
N PRO A 196 -10.55 16.12 24.56
CA PRO A 196 -9.56 15.07 24.84
C PRO A 196 -10.13 13.88 25.67
N GLY A 197 -11.03 13.05 25.12
CA GLY A 197 -11.50 11.83 25.80
C GLY A 197 -10.48 10.67 25.81
N PRO A 198 -10.52 9.71 26.75
CA PRO A 198 -9.56 8.60 26.84
C PRO A 198 -9.72 7.57 25.72
N ASP A 199 -10.92 7.46 25.14
CA ASP A 199 -11.17 6.78 23.87
C ASP A 199 -12.34 7.52 23.21
N PRO A 200 -12.18 8.10 22.01
CA PRO A 200 -13.25 8.85 21.36
C PRO A 200 -14.49 8.00 21.06
N PHE A 201 -14.41 6.66 21.12
CA PHE A 201 -15.46 5.75 20.68
C PHE A 201 -15.90 4.71 21.74
N GLY A 202 -15.27 4.70 22.92
CA GLY A 202 -15.61 3.80 24.01
C GLY A 202 -15.37 2.30 23.72
N PRO A 203 -15.85 1.39 24.58
CA PRO A 203 -15.58 -0.04 24.47
C PRO A 203 -16.44 -0.78 23.41
N GLN A 204 -17.32 -0.09 22.68
CA GLN A 204 -18.25 -0.73 21.74
C GLN A 204 -17.59 -0.91 20.36
N PRO A 205 -17.57 -2.13 19.82
CA PRO A 205 -16.73 -2.46 18.69
C PRO A 205 -17.49 -2.19 17.37
N TYR A 206 -16.89 -1.40 16.48
CA TYR A 206 -17.06 -1.39 15.01
C TYR A 206 -18.14 -0.56 14.29
N LEU A 207 -19.19 0.00 14.90
CA LEU A 207 -20.31 0.50 14.07
C LEU A 207 -20.36 2.01 13.74
N THR A 208 -19.43 2.84 14.23
CA THR A 208 -19.47 4.31 13.99
C THR A 208 -18.09 5.00 13.81
N MET A 209 -17.02 4.24 13.53
CA MET A 209 -15.64 4.68 13.76
C MET A 209 -14.90 5.15 12.50
N PHE A 210 -13.85 5.95 12.69
CA PHE A 210 -12.76 6.09 11.72
C PHE A 210 -12.10 4.71 11.53
N ASN A 211 -12.37 4.04 10.41
CA ASN A 211 -12.10 2.61 10.20
C ASN A 211 -10.66 2.18 10.55
N ASP A 212 -9.68 3.01 10.18
CA ASP A 212 -8.27 2.83 10.50
C ASP A 212 -7.95 2.75 12.00
N TRP A 213 -8.49 3.71 12.76
CA TRP A 213 -8.26 3.79 14.20
C TRP A 213 -8.86 2.57 14.86
N ALA A 214 -10.11 2.23 14.52
CA ALA A 214 -10.76 1.06 15.08
C ALA A 214 -9.94 -0.21 14.83
N PHE A 215 -9.63 -0.46 13.56
CA PHE A 215 -8.86 -1.62 13.15
C PHE A 215 -7.50 -1.67 13.85
N SER A 216 -6.76 -0.57 13.85
CA SER A 216 -5.40 -0.55 14.42
C SER A 216 -5.37 -0.55 15.93
N ASN A 217 -6.17 0.28 16.59
CA ASN A 217 -6.23 0.37 18.04
C ASN A 217 -6.63 -0.97 18.66
N TYR A 218 -7.65 -1.64 18.14
CA TYR A 218 -8.06 -2.96 18.66
C TYR A 218 -7.05 -4.05 18.31
N THR A 219 -6.44 -4.02 17.13
CA THR A 219 -5.43 -5.03 16.77
C THR A 219 -4.18 -4.88 17.62
N LEU A 220 -3.67 -3.66 17.80
CA LEU A 220 -2.54 -3.39 18.69
C LEU A 220 -2.87 -3.76 20.13
N LYS A 221 -4.04 -3.35 20.66
CA LYS A 221 -4.47 -3.73 22.01
C LYS A 221 -4.44 -5.24 22.22
N ASN A 222 -5.06 -6.00 21.33
CA ASN A 222 -5.32 -7.43 21.54
C ASN A 222 -4.15 -8.32 21.11
N ILE A 223 -3.40 -7.96 20.06
CA ILE A 223 -2.29 -8.76 19.53
C ILE A 223 -0.96 -8.33 20.15
N VAL A 224 -0.65 -7.03 20.15
CA VAL A 224 0.65 -6.51 20.62
C VAL A 224 0.67 -6.38 22.14
N PHE A 225 -0.37 -5.78 22.73
CA PHE A 225 -0.45 -5.52 24.17
C PHE A 225 -1.29 -6.56 24.91
N SER A 226 -1.56 -7.71 24.30
CA SER A 226 -2.19 -8.87 24.95
C SER A 226 -3.52 -8.59 25.67
N GLY A 227 -4.27 -7.59 25.19
CA GLY A 227 -5.53 -7.15 25.76
C GLY A 227 -5.39 -6.35 27.06
N ASP A 228 -4.24 -5.71 27.31
CA ASP A 228 -4.00 -4.93 28.54
C ASP A 228 -5.15 -3.93 28.78
N PRO A 229 -5.86 -3.99 29.92
CA PRO A 229 -6.91 -3.04 30.25
C PRO A 229 -6.41 -1.60 30.41
N LYS A 230 -5.09 -1.40 30.59
CA LYS A 230 -4.45 -0.09 30.65
C LYS A 230 -4.03 0.45 29.29
N TYR A 231 -4.11 -0.36 28.23
CA TYR A 231 -3.79 0.10 26.88
C TYR A 231 -4.75 1.22 26.46
N ASP A 232 -4.15 2.33 26.05
CA ASP A 232 -4.79 3.48 25.44
C ASP A 232 -4.00 3.83 24.18
N GLY A 233 -4.61 3.67 23.00
CA GLY A 233 -3.95 3.93 21.73
C GLY A 233 -3.47 5.38 21.54
N ARG A 234 -3.97 6.34 22.34
CA ARG A 234 -3.53 7.74 22.30
C ARG A 234 -2.19 7.95 22.99
N THR A 235 -1.94 7.21 24.07
CA THR A 235 -0.82 7.49 24.98
C THR A 235 0.20 6.36 25.00
N THR A 236 -0.24 5.11 24.82
CA THR A 236 0.61 3.91 24.95
C THR A 236 1.67 3.82 23.85
N LEU A 237 1.37 4.31 22.65
CA LEU A 237 2.31 4.23 21.53
C LEU A 237 3.48 5.20 21.66
N GLY A 238 3.34 6.27 22.45
CA GLY A 238 4.39 7.25 22.71
C GLY A 238 4.86 8.02 21.47
N GLN A 239 4.07 8.04 20.40
CA GLN A 239 4.41 8.73 19.16
C GLN A 239 4.61 10.23 19.40
N THR A 240 5.64 10.78 18.78
CA THR A 240 5.85 12.23 18.64
C THR A 240 6.06 12.59 17.17
N PHE A 241 5.92 13.86 16.82
CA PHE A 241 6.18 14.36 15.47
C PHE A 241 6.63 15.81 15.52
N GLY A 242 7.31 16.26 14.48
CA GLY A 242 7.73 17.65 14.34
C GLY A 242 8.86 17.83 13.34
N LEU A 243 9.41 19.04 13.33
CA LEU A 243 10.57 19.42 12.53
C LEU A 243 11.85 19.24 13.37
N SER A 244 12.87 18.59 12.82
CA SER A 244 14.21 18.61 13.43
C SER A 244 14.86 19.98 13.30
N ASP A 245 14.59 20.68 12.20
CA ASP A 245 14.98 22.07 11.97
C ASP A 245 13.73 22.89 11.63
N PRO A 246 13.30 23.83 12.50
CA PRO A 246 12.16 24.70 12.25
C PRO A 246 12.26 25.54 10.97
N ALA A 247 13.46 25.75 10.43
CA ALA A 247 13.69 26.48 9.19
C ALA A 247 13.61 25.60 7.93
N ASP A 248 13.72 24.27 8.07
CA ASP A 248 13.73 23.35 6.94
C ASP A 248 12.51 22.41 6.99
N PRO A 249 11.48 22.66 6.15
CA PRO A 249 10.28 21.84 6.12
C PRO A 249 10.51 20.41 5.62
N SER A 250 11.69 20.10 5.06
CA SER A 250 12.05 18.73 4.67
C SER A 250 12.45 17.85 5.86
N THR A 251 12.64 18.44 7.04
CA THR A 251 13.03 17.72 8.27
C THR A 251 11.85 17.20 9.10
N PHE A 252 10.62 17.30 8.57
CA PHE A 252 9.43 16.84 9.29
C PHE A 252 9.43 15.32 9.38
N HIS A 253 9.27 14.80 10.59
CA HIS A 253 9.29 13.36 10.84
C HIS A 253 8.34 12.98 11.98
N VAL A 254 8.03 11.70 12.03
CA VAL A 254 7.26 11.05 13.09
C VAL A 254 8.17 10.03 13.78
N THR A 255 8.21 10.04 15.11
CA THR A 255 9.07 9.16 15.90
C THR A 255 8.23 8.29 16.82
N PHE A 256 8.50 6.99 16.80
CA PHE A 256 8.01 6.02 17.79
C PHE A 256 9.14 5.61 18.73
N PRO A 257 8.86 5.38 20.03
CA PRO A 257 9.83 4.79 20.95
C PRO A 257 10.26 3.41 20.47
N SER A 258 11.54 3.09 20.64
CA SER A 258 12.12 1.82 20.17
C SER A 258 11.42 0.61 20.83
N GLN A 259 11.02 0.74 22.09
CA GLN A 259 10.25 -0.28 22.79
C GLN A 259 8.89 -0.55 22.13
N THR A 260 8.20 0.49 21.65
CA THR A 260 6.92 0.36 20.96
C THR A 260 7.11 -0.33 19.62
N THR A 261 8.14 0.08 18.87
CA THR A 261 8.45 -0.54 17.58
C THR A 261 8.80 -2.01 17.75
N ASP A 262 9.67 -2.35 18.70
CA ASP A 262 10.06 -3.73 18.98
C ASP A 262 8.85 -4.60 19.37
N ALA A 263 7.93 -4.07 20.18
CA ALA A 263 6.71 -4.80 20.54
C ALA A 263 5.85 -5.14 19.30
N ILE A 264 5.64 -4.15 18.42
CA ILE A 264 4.88 -4.35 17.17
C ILE A 264 5.61 -5.35 16.25
N GLN A 265 6.91 -5.16 16.05
CA GLN A 265 7.72 -6.03 15.20
C GLN A 265 7.67 -7.49 15.66
N ASN A 266 7.85 -7.73 16.97
CA ASN A 266 7.84 -9.08 17.53
C ASN A 266 6.46 -9.75 17.45
N ALA A 267 5.38 -9.01 17.75
CA ALA A 267 4.03 -9.56 17.78
C ALA A 267 3.56 -10.10 16.41
N PHE A 268 4.01 -9.48 15.31
CA PHE A 268 3.60 -9.85 13.96
C PHE A 268 4.62 -10.69 13.20
N LEU A 269 5.72 -11.13 13.84
CA LEU A 269 6.80 -11.89 13.18
C LEU A 269 6.30 -13.09 12.37
N ASN A 270 5.27 -13.78 12.87
CA ASN A 270 4.77 -14.99 12.21
C ASN A 270 3.77 -14.75 11.08
N GLY A 271 3.27 -13.52 10.88
CA GLY A 271 2.27 -13.20 9.87
C GLY A 271 2.63 -12.01 8.99
N THR A 272 3.89 -11.63 8.98
CA THR A 272 4.48 -10.66 8.05
C THR A 272 5.24 -11.39 6.94
N TRP A 273 5.69 -10.63 5.95
CA TRP A 273 6.41 -11.10 4.78
C TRP A 273 7.61 -10.21 4.42
N ASP A 274 8.00 -9.30 5.32
CA ASP A 274 9.01 -8.27 5.07
C ASP A 274 10.46 -8.67 5.30
N ASP A 275 10.72 -9.98 5.46
CA ASP A 275 12.07 -10.56 5.43
C ASP A 275 12.40 -11.10 4.03
N PRO A 276 13.29 -10.44 3.26
CA PRO A 276 13.70 -10.92 1.95
C PRO A 276 14.27 -12.34 1.96
N ALA A 277 15.03 -12.72 3.01
CA ALA A 277 15.69 -14.01 3.07
C ALA A 277 14.68 -15.17 3.19
N ALA A 278 13.52 -14.92 3.81
CA ALA A 278 12.46 -15.90 3.96
C ALA A 278 11.81 -16.28 2.61
N LEU A 279 11.92 -15.45 1.57
CA LEU A 279 11.36 -15.74 0.25
C LEU A 279 12.27 -16.64 -0.61
N ALA A 280 13.56 -16.73 -0.30
CA ALA A 280 14.54 -17.46 -1.10
C ALA A 280 14.12 -18.93 -1.41
N PRO A 281 13.55 -19.72 -0.47
CA PRO A 281 13.09 -21.08 -0.76
C PRO A 281 12.02 -21.15 -1.86
N PHE A 282 11.10 -20.17 -1.93
CA PHE A 282 10.07 -20.09 -2.97
C PHE A 282 10.69 -19.82 -4.34
N ILE A 283 11.64 -18.89 -4.41
CA ILE A 283 12.37 -18.57 -5.64
C ILE A 283 13.19 -19.79 -6.10
N GLN A 284 13.90 -20.46 -5.19
CA GLN A 284 14.77 -21.61 -5.48
C GLN A 284 14.00 -22.80 -6.05
N LYS A 285 12.77 -23.06 -5.57
CA LYS A 285 11.92 -24.12 -6.14
C LYS A 285 11.28 -23.73 -7.50
N GLY A 286 11.53 -22.53 -7.99
CA GLY A 286 10.99 -22.03 -9.27
C GLY A 286 9.66 -21.30 -9.18
N GLY A 287 9.18 -20.99 -7.96
CA GLY A 287 7.91 -20.29 -7.74
C GLY A 287 7.88 -18.93 -8.46
N LYS A 288 6.68 -18.55 -8.92
CA LYS A 288 6.41 -17.28 -9.62
C LYS A 288 5.49 -16.40 -8.79
N LEU A 289 5.84 -15.12 -8.65
CA LEU A 289 5.10 -14.16 -7.85
C LEU A 289 4.79 -12.91 -8.68
N PHE A 290 3.50 -12.66 -8.89
CA PHE A 290 2.97 -11.44 -9.49
C PHE A 290 2.50 -10.53 -8.35
N MET A 291 3.21 -9.45 -8.09
CA MET A 291 2.80 -8.45 -7.10
C MET A 291 2.15 -7.26 -7.79
N TYR A 292 1.15 -6.66 -7.17
CA TYR A 292 0.64 -5.36 -7.60
C TYR A 292 0.25 -4.48 -6.42
N HIS A 293 0.24 -3.16 -6.62
CA HIS A 293 -0.26 -2.20 -5.62
C HIS A 293 -0.81 -0.95 -6.31
N GLY A 294 -1.94 -0.44 -5.83
CA GLY A 294 -2.48 0.84 -6.27
C GLY A 294 -1.69 2.01 -5.70
N LEU A 295 -1.32 2.99 -6.54
CA LEU A 295 -0.52 4.13 -6.08
C LEU A 295 -1.33 5.18 -5.31
N THR A 296 -2.67 5.11 -5.41
CA THR A 296 -3.61 5.96 -4.64
C THR A 296 -4.30 5.17 -3.53
N ASP A 297 -3.83 3.97 -3.21
CA ASP A 297 -4.42 3.10 -2.18
C ASP A 297 -4.58 3.85 -0.84
N PRO A 298 -5.83 4.07 -0.38
CA PRO A 298 -6.13 4.86 0.80
C PRO A 298 -6.05 4.08 2.12
N TYR A 299 -5.82 2.76 2.05
CA TYR A 299 -5.72 1.87 3.21
C TYR A 299 -4.33 1.27 3.36
N LEU A 300 -3.64 0.93 2.29
CA LEU A 300 -2.31 0.35 2.37
C LEU A 300 -1.32 1.23 1.64
N ASN A 301 -0.26 1.62 2.33
CA ASN A 301 0.74 2.48 1.74
C ASN A 301 1.62 1.68 0.74
N ALA A 302 1.47 1.97 -0.56
CA ALA A 302 2.23 1.35 -1.64
C ALA A 302 3.75 1.46 -1.46
N ASN A 303 4.25 2.52 -0.81
CA ASN A 303 5.68 2.69 -0.52
C ASN A 303 6.22 1.55 0.35
N ASN A 304 5.42 0.94 1.23
CA ASN A 304 5.86 -0.22 2.01
C ASN A 304 6.11 -1.45 1.13
N THR A 305 5.34 -1.64 0.06
CA THR A 305 5.56 -2.70 -0.93
C THR A 305 6.78 -2.40 -1.80
N VAL A 306 6.97 -1.13 -2.20
CA VAL A 306 8.14 -0.70 -2.96
C VAL A 306 9.43 -0.95 -2.16
N THR A 307 9.50 -0.48 -0.91
CA THR A 307 10.67 -0.70 -0.04
C THR A 307 11.00 -2.18 0.12
N TYR A 308 10.00 -3.06 0.25
CA TYR A 308 10.25 -4.50 0.32
C TYR A 308 10.87 -5.03 -0.97
N TYR A 309 10.32 -4.64 -2.13
CA TYR A 309 10.82 -5.10 -3.42
C TYR A 309 12.23 -4.60 -3.71
N GLU A 310 12.56 -3.36 -3.33
CA GLU A 310 13.91 -2.79 -3.41
C GLU A 310 14.90 -3.57 -2.53
N ASN A 311 14.53 -3.84 -1.27
CA ASN A 311 15.33 -4.64 -0.36
C ASN A 311 15.58 -6.05 -0.90
N LEU A 312 14.53 -6.68 -1.44
CA LEU A 312 14.64 -7.99 -2.05
C LEU A 312 15.54 -8.00 -3.28
N ALA A 313 15.45 -6.98 -4.14
CA ALA A 313 16.36 -6.82 -5.27
C ALA A 313 17.82 -6.67 -4.80
N SER A 314 18.06 -5.98 -3.69
CA SER A 314 19.40 -5.82 -3.11
C SER A 314 20.02 -7.15 -2.64
N THR A 315 19.20 -8.10 -2.18
CA THR A 315 19.65 -9.42 -1.69
C THR A 315 19.67 -10.50 -2.76
N GLU A 316 18.84 -10.38 -3.81
CA GLU A 316 18.67 -11.38 -4.88
C GLU A 316 19.50 -11.09 -6.15
N GLY A 317 20.55 -10.28 -6.05
CA GLY A 317 21.45 -9.99 -7.18
C GLY A 317 20.94 -8.96 -8.18
N GLY A 318 20.04 -8.07 -7.74
CA GLY A 318 19.50 -6.95 -8.50
C GLY A 318 18.16 -7.22 -9.20
N TYR A 319 17.52 -6.17 -9.69
CA TYR A 319 16.19 -6.23 -10.31
C TYR A 319 16.11 -7.23 -11.48
N ALA A 320 17.15 -7.34 -12.30
CA ALA A 320 17.15 -8.25 -13.43
C ALA A 320 17.11 -9.73 -13.02
N ALA A 321 17.74 -10.08 -11.89
CA ALA A 321 17.70 -11.42 -11.34
C ALA A 321 16.34 -11.69 -10.68
N LEU A 322 15.85 -10.74 -9.88
CA LEU A 322 14.55 -10.84 -9.20
C LEU A 322 13.38 -11.02 -10.19
N LYS A 323 13.36 -10.24 -11.28
CA LYS A 323 12.30 -10.27 -12.33
C LYS A 323 12.14 -11.61 -13.07
N LYS A 324 13.02 -12.58 -12.86
CA LYS A 324 12.89 -13.96 -13.39
C LYS A 324 11.85 -14.80 -12.63
N ASN A 325 11.56 -14.43 -11.39
CA ASN A 325 10.62 -15.12 -10.53
C ASN A 325 9.55 -14.19 -9.96
N LEU A 326 9.84 -12.91 -9.83
CA LEU A 326 8.95 -11.97 -9.13
C LEU A 326 8.88 -10.64 -9.87
N ARG A 327 7.68 -10.20 -10.23
CA ARG A 327 7.45 -8.89 -10.88
C ARG A 327 6.41 -8.10 -10.07
N LEU A 328 6.73 -6.84 -9.79
CA LEU A 328 5.84 -5.88 -9.14
C LEU A 328 5.28 -4.90 -10.17
N PHE A 329 3.96 -4.73 -10.19
CA PHE A 329 3.23 -3.80 -11.04
C PHE A 329 2.55 -2.74 -10.19
N LEU A 330 2.93 -1.48 -10.35
CA LEU A 330 2.31 -0.37 -9.63
C LEU A 330 1.25 0.26 -10.55
N ALA A 331 0.04 0.46 -10.03
CA ALA A 331 -1.11 0.93 -10.80
C ALA A 331 -1.42 2.41 -10.48
N PRO A 332 -1.10 3.36 -11.38
CA PRO A 332 -1.38 4.78 -11.20
C PRO A 332 -2.87 5.06 -11.10
N GLY A 333 -3.29 5.80 -10.07
CA GLY A 333 -4.69 6.15 -9.83
C GLY A 333 -5.59 4.97 -9.45
N MET A 334 -5.04 3.77 -9.21
CA MET A 334 -5.81 2.67 -8.64
C MET A 334 -5.80 2.78 -7.12
N ASP A 335 -6.98 2.67 -6.52
CA ASP A 335 -7.14 2.64 -5.07
C ASP A 335 -6.81 1.23 -4.51
N HIS A 336 -7.43 0.88 -3.39
CA HIS A 336 -7.19 -0.37 -2.70
C HIS A 336 -7.77 -1.57 -3.46
N CYS A 337 -6.87 -2.40 -3.99
CA CYS A 337 -7.14 -3.59 -4.81
C CYS A 337 -7.78 -3.33 -6.17
N GLN A 338 -8.62 -2.30 -6.28
CA GLN A 338 -9.35 -1.86 -7.46
C GLN A 338 -9.86 -0.42 -7.23
N GLY A 339 -10.75 0.07 -8.08
CA GLY A 339 -11.31 1.43 -7.93
C GLY A 339 -10.32 2.52 -8.32
N GLY A 340 -10.59 3.75 -7.91
CA GLY A 340 -9.76 4.93 -8.21
C GLY A 340 -9.95 5.51 -9.61
N ALA A 341 -9.29 6.63 -9.88
CA ALA A 341 -9.41 7.39 -11.13
C ALA A 341 -8.71 6.71 -12.32
N GLY A 342 -7.70 5.86 -12.06
CA GLY A 342 -6.84 5.25 -13.07
C GLY A 342 -7.26 3.83 -13.48
N PRO A 343 -6.58 3.25 -14.48
CA PRO A 343 -6.83 1.88 -14.93
C PRO A 343 -6.60 0.86 -13.82
N ASN A 344 -7.67 0.16 -13.45
CA ASN A 344 -7.74 -0.70 -12.27
C ASN A 344 -8.19 -2.13 -12.59
N ALA A 345 -8.70 -2.38 -13.80
CA ALA A 345 -9.19 -3.68 -14.22
C ALA A 345 -8.07 -4.48 -14.91
N PHE A 346 -7.41 -5.35 -14.14
CA PHE A 346 -6.43 -6.34 -14.61
C PHE A 346 -6.33 -7.59 -13.71
N VAL A 347 -7.25 -7.73 -12.75
CA VAL A 347 -7.31 -8.86 -11.81
C VAL A 347 -8.73 -9.44 -11.76
N SER A 348 -8.88 -10.72 -12.10
CA SER A 348 -10.19 -11.41 -12.12
C SER A 348 -10.73 -11.78 -10.73
N GLN A 349 -9.96 -11.60 -9.66
CA GLN A 349 -10.32 -12.01 -8.28
C GLN A 349 -11.71 -11.53 -7.85
N TYR A 350 -12.08 -10.32 -8.24
CA TYR A 350 -13.24 -9.61 -7.73
C TYR A 350 -14.27 -9.29 -8.81
N GLN A 351 -14.34 -10.07 -9.90
CA GLN A 351 -15.29 -9.82 -11.01
C GLN A 351 -16.77 -9.67 -10.60
N GLN A 352 -17.16 -10.11 -9.40
CA GLN A 352 -18.50 -9.81 -8.84
C GLN A 352 -18.71 -8.32 -8.49
N PHE A 353 -17.63 -7.60 -8.18
CA PHE A 353 -17.59 -6.20 -7.73
C PHE A 353 -16.64 -5.32 -8.56
N SER A 354 -16.02 -5.89 -9.59
CA SER A 354 -15.04 -5.26 -10.48
C SER A 354 -15.47 -5.41 -11.93
N PRO A 355 -15.00 -4.53 -12.84
CA PRO A 355 -15.21 -4.71 -14.26
C PRO A 355 -14.73 -6.08 -14.73
N THR A 356 -15.53 -6.74 -15.57
CA THR A 356 -15.09 -7.96 -16.25
C THR A 356 -13.96 -7.63 -17.23
N ILE A 357 -12.94 -8.48 -17.26
CA ILE A 357 -11.76 -8.36 -18.12
C ILE A 357 -11.56 -9.64 -18.93
N PRO A 358 -10.92 -9.55 -20.12
CA PRO A 358 -10.47 -10.73 -20.85
C PRO A 358 -9.56 -11.60 -19.97
N PHE A 359 -9.85 -12.90 -19.90
CA PHE A 359 -9.00 -13.86 -19.21
C PHE A 359 -7.88 -14.32 -20.14
N ASP A 360 -6.91 -13.44 -20.38
CA ASP A 360 -5.72 -13.72 -21.18
C ASP A 360 -4.45 -13.14 -20.52
N PRO A 361 -3.25 -13.64 -20.87
CA PRO A 361 -2.00 -13.24 -20.22
C PRO A 361 -1.63 -11.76 -20.31
N GLN A 362 -2.24 -11.00 -21.23
CA GLN A 362 -1.98 -9.58 -21.43
C GLN A 362 -2.88 -8.69 -20.57
N HIS A 363 -4.08 -9.17 -20.18
CA HIS A 363 -5.08 -8.37 -19.48
C HIS A 363 -5.41 -8.87 -18.07
N ASP A 364 -5.16 -10.13 -17.74
CA ASP A 364 -5.48 -10.71 -16.42
C ASP A 364 -4.24 -11.25 -15.70
N ALA A 365 -4.04 -10.84 -14.45
CA ALA A 365 -2.89 -11.24 -13.63
C ALA A 365 -2.82 -12.76 -13.36
N LEU A 366 -3.96 -13.46 -13.21
CA LEU A 366 -3.95 -14.91 -12.99
C LEU A 366 -3.55 -15.64 -14.28
N ALA A 367 -4.15 -15.28 -15.41
CA ALA A 367 -3.83 -15.84 -16.71
C ALA A 367 -2.36 -15.56 -17.08
N SER A 368 -1.88 -14.37 -16.76
CA SER A 368 -0.48 -13.97 -16.92
C SER A 368 0.47 -14.83 -16.09
N LEU A 369 0.13 -15.04 -14.82
CA LEU A 369 0.87 -15.91 -13.91
C LEU A 369 0.84 -17.38 -14.33
N ASP A 370 -0.31 -17.92 -14.75
CA ASP A 370 -0.43 -19.30 -15.24
C ASP A 370 0.43 -19.53 -16.49
N ASN A 371 0.42 -18.56 -17.43
CA ASN A 371 1.30 -18.59 -18.58
C ASN A 371 2.78 -18.58 -18.15
N TRP A 372 3.14 -17.76 -17.16
CA TRP A 372 4.51 -17.67 -16.66
C TRP A 372 4.98 -18.97 -15.99
N VAL A 373 4.17 -19.53 -15.09
CA VAL A 373 4.45 -20.84 -14.46
C VAL A 373 4.51 -21.93 -15.53
N GLY A 374 3.64 -21.86 -16.54
CA GLY A 374 3.51 -22.92 -17.53
C GLY A 374 4.54 -22.95 -18.65
N THR A 375 5.03 -21.78 -19.06
CA THR A 375 5.92 -21.63 -20.22
C THR A 375 7.29 -21.04 -19.87
N GLY A 376 7.43 -20.48 -18.66
CA GLY A 376 8.60 -19.69 -18.27
C GLY A 376 8.60 -18.26 -18.81
N GLN A 377 7.58 -17.86 -19.59
CA GLN A 377 7.47 -16.51 -20.15
C GLN A 377 6.87 -15.54 -19.13
N ALA A 378 7.73 -14.70 -18.57
CA ALA A 378 7.34 -13.66 -17.63
C ALA A 378 6.64 -12.48 -18.34
N PRO A 379 5.67 -11.80 -17.69
CA PRO A 379 4.92 -10.72 -18.32
C PRO A 379 5.69 -9.41 -18.38
N ASP A 380 6.02 -8.93 -19.59
CA ASP A 380 6.75 -7.67 -19.82
C ASP A 380 5.91 -6.42 -19.54
N SER A 381 4.59 -6.59 -19.49
CA SER A 381 3.61 -5.61 -19.01
C SER A 381 2.29 -6.33 -18.72
N ILE A 382 1.39 -5.66 -17.99
CA ILE A 382 -0.05 -6.02 -17.95
C ILE A 382 -0.86 -4.81 -18.41
N ILE A 383 -1.81 -4.99 -19.34
CA ILE A 383 -2.68 -3.89 -19.79
C ILE A 383 -3.80 -3.73 -18.78
N ALA A 384 -3.74 -2.65 -18.00
CA ALA A 384 -4.81 -2.25 -17.11
C ALA A 384 -5.84 -1.41 -17.86
N THR A 385 -7.11 -1.61 -17.52
CA THR A 385 -8.25 -0.91 -18.15
C THR A 385 -9.03 -0.10 -17.12
N LYS A 386 -9.43 1.12 -17.49
CA LYS A 386 -10.46 1.90 -16.81
C LYS A 386 -11.71 1.87 -17.66
N TYR A 387 -12.79 1.35 -17.08
CA TYR A 387 -14.12 1.49 -17.66
C TYR A 387 -14.80 2.74 -17.10
N THR A 388 -15.70 3.34 -17.89
CA THR A 388 -16.54 4.43 -17.39
C THR A 388 -17.34 3.94 -16.19
N ASP A 389 -17.26 4.66 -15.06
CA ASP A 389 -17.89 4.30 -13.78
C ASP A 389 -17.54 2.90 -13.24
N ASP A 390 -16.39 2.33 -13.64
CA ASP A 390 -16.00 0.94 -13.32
C ASP A 390 -17.06 -0.11 -13.72
N ASP A 391 -17.80 0.16 -14.80
CA ASP A 391 -18.80 -0.72 -15.35
C ASP A 391 -18.32 -1.29 -16.70
N SER A 392 -18.00 -2.59 -16.73
CA SER A 392 -17.53 -3.27 -17.95
C SER A 392 -18.54 -3.32 -19.09
N THR A 393 -19.80 -2.93 -18.85
CA THR A 393 -20.80 -2.79 -19.92
C THR A 393 -20.74 -1.42 -20.61
N LYS A 394 -20.00 -0.46 -20.03
CA LYS A 394 -19.79 0.88 -20.57
C LYS A 394 -18.47 0.97 -21.34
N PRO A 395 -18.27 2.03 -22.15
CA PRO A 395 -17.03 2.21 -22.88
C PRO A 395 -15.80 2.28 -21.97
N VAL A 396 -14.70 1.74 -22.50
CA VAL A 396 -13.35 1.95 -21.95
C VAL A 396 -13.01 3.43 -22.03
N SER A 397 -12.67 4.04 -20.89
CA SER A 397 -12.23 5.43 -20.83
C SER A 397 -10.71 5.57 -20.93
N ARG A 398 -9.96 4.54 -20.50
CA ARG A 398 -8.49 4.52 -20.58
C ARG A 398 -7.94 3.09 -20.56
N THR A 399 -6.85 2.86 -21.28
CA THR A 399 -5.95 1.70 -21.10
C THR A 399 -4.53 2.19 -20.89
N MET A 400 -3.75 1.45 -20.10
CA MET A 400 -2.33 1.74 -19.85
C MET A 400 -1.58 0.43 -19.54
N PRO A 401 -0.38 0.21 -20.11
CA PRO A 401 0.46 -0.90 -19.68
C PRO A 401 1.07 -0.57 -18.32
N LEU A 402 0.87 -1.44 -17.33
CA LEU A 402 1.64 -1.41 -16.09
C LEU A 402 2.98 -2.10 -16.35
N CYS A 403 4.07 -1.39 -16.05
CA CYS A 403 5.42 -1.88 -16.27
C CYS A 403 5.96 -2.61 -15.03
N PRO A 404 6.80 -3.64 -15.22
CA PRO A 404 7.45 -4.31 -14.10
C PRO A 404 8.48 -3.38 -13.46
N PHE A 405 8.29 -3.05 -12.18
CA PHE A 405 9.17 -2.20 -11.39
C PHE A 405 10.65 -2.65 -11.51
N PRO A 406 11.61 -1.71 -11.68
CA PRO A 406 11.49 -0.25 -11.49
C PRO A 406 11.16 0.57 -12.76
N ALA A 407 10.62 -0.05 -13.80
CA ALA A 407 10.19 0.68 -15.00
C ALA A 407 8.86 1.42 -14.76
N GLN A 408 8.71 2.59 -15.38
CA GLN A 408 7.42 3.29 -15.52
C GLN A 408 6.91 3.18 -16.97
N ALA A 409 5.64 3.47 -17.25
CA ALA A 409 5.15 3.55 -18.62
C ALA A 409 5.54 4.89 -19.25
N HIS A 410 6.13 4.85 -20.45
CA HIS A 410 6.54 6.04 -21.21
C HIS A 410 5.58 6.31 -22.35
N TYR A 411 4.96 7.49 -22.34
CA TYR A 411 4.10 7.96 -23.43
C TYR A 411 4.95 8.31 -24.66
N SER A 412 4.48 7.92 -25.84
CA SER A 412 5.20 8.15 -27.11
C SER A 412 5.28 9.63 -27.52
N GLY A 413 4.49 10.50 -26.89
CA GLY A 413 4.33 11.91 -27.28
C GLY A 413 3.35 12.13 -28.43
N SER A 414 2.73 11.07 -28.96
CA SER A 414 1.75 11.11 -30.04
C SER A 414 0.60 10.14 -29.80
N GLY A 415 -0.57 10.41 -30.41
CA GLY A 415 -1.78 9.63 -30.16
C GLY A 415 -2.56 10.12 -28.95
N SER A 416 -3.38 9.24 -28.37
CA SER A 416 -4.12 9.53 -27.14
C SER A 416 -3.38 8.93 -25.95
N PRO A 417 -3.13 9.69 -24.86
CA PRO A 417 -2.60 9.13 -23.61
C PRO A 417 -3.60 8.16 -22.94
N ALA A 418 -4.86 8.16 -23.38
CA ALA A 418 -5.85 7.20 -22.89
C ALA A 418 -5.75 5.81 -23.54
N ASP A 419 -4.85 5.60 -24.49
CA ASP A 419 -4.72 4.34 -25.25
C ASP A 419 -3.34 3.72 -25.03
N ALA A 420 -3.32 2.51 -24.43
CA ALA A 420 -2.13 1.72 -24.12
C ALA A 420 -1.17 1.52 -25.31
N ALA A 421 -1.66 1.54 -26.55
CA ALA A 421 -0.82 1.41 -27.74
C ALA A 421 0.18 2.57 -27.91
N ASN A 422 -0.08 3.72 -27.27
CA ASN A 422 0.79 4.89 -27.30
C ASN A 422 1.78 4.95 -26.13
N TRP A 423 1.91 3.85 -25.37
CA TRP A 423 2.79 3.72 -24.22
C TRP A 423 3.73 2.53 -24.39
N SER A 424 4.87 2.57 -23.69
CA SER A 424 5.82 1.47 -23.70
C SER A 424 6.53 1.30 -22.36
N CYS A 425 6.91 0.06 -22.06
CA CYS A 425 7.80 -0.28 -20.96
C CYS A 425 9.20 -0.52 -21.52
N ALA A 426 10.22 0.13 -20.98
CA ALA A 426 11.60 -0.03 -21.42
C ALA A 426 12.39 -0.93 -20.46
N ASP A 427 13.11 -1.90 -21.01
CA ASP A 427 14.05 -2.70 -20.23
C ASP A 427 15.19 -1.82 -19.68
N GLY A 428 15.52 -2.03 -18.41
CA GLY A 428 16.54 -1.23 -17.72
C GLY A 428 16.08 0.17 -17.31
N ASP A 429 14.82 0.53 -17.56
CA ASP A 429 14.24 1.74 -17.01
C ASP A 429 14.21 1.69 -15.47
N ASN A 430 14.72 2.75 -14.86
CA ASN A 430 14.79 2.96 -13.41
C ASN A 430 13.97 4.19 -12.99
N SER A 431 13.06 4.65 -13.85
CA SER A 431 12.32 5.89 -13.61
C SER A 431 11.49 5.88 -12.33
N MET A 432 11.06 4.70 -11.85
CA MET A 432 10.35 4.55 -10.57
C MET A 432 11.26 4.69 -9.35
N LEU A 433 12.59 4.62 -9.50
CA LEU A 433 13.56 4.84 -8.42
C LEU A 433 13.93 6.31 -8.24
N ARG A 434 13.42 7.20 -9.10
CA ARG A 434 13.70 8.64 -8.97
C ARG A 434 13.00 9.17 -7.73
N LEU A 435 13.75 9.93 -6.93
CA LEU A 435 13.26 10.57 -5.72
C LEU A 435 13.31 12.09 -5.87
N GLY A 436 12.20 12.73 -5.56
CA GLY A 436 12.11 14.15 -5.24
C GLY A 436 11.86 14.33 -3.74
N THR A 437 11.52 15.55 -3.35
CA THR A 437 11.22 15.88 -1.93
C THR A 437 10.13 14.98 -1.33
N ALA A 438 9.12 14.58 -2.10
CA ALA A 438 8.05 13.72 -1.61
C ALA A 438 8.59 12.33 -1.22
N GLY A 439 9.38 11.70 -2.09
CA GLY A 439 10.01 10.40 -1.81
C GLY A 439 11.00 10.45 -0.64
N THR A 440 11.81 11.51 -0.54
CA THR A 440 12.74 11.70 0.57
C THR A 440 12.01 11.88 1.91
N LEU A 441 10.95 12.69 1.95
CA LEU A 441 10.09 12.84 3.13
C LEU A 441 9.46 11.51 3.55
N ALA A 442 8.97 10.75 2.57
CA ALA A 442 8.37 9.44 2.77
C ALA A 442 9.38 8.36 3.21
N GLY A 443 10.69 8.66 3.22
CA GLY A 443 11.75 7.76 3.67
C GLY A 443 12.18 6.71 2.65
N MET A 444 11.88 6.94 1.37
CA MET A 444 12.34 6.11 0.25
C MET A 444 13.86 6.29 0.04
N GLN A 445 14.54 5.27 -0.51
CA GLN A 445 16.01 5.24 -0.64
C GLN A 445 16.50 4.82 -2.01
#